data_AF-Q6XBK3-F1
#
_entry.id   AF-Q6XBK3-F1
#
_cell.length_a   1.000
_cell.length_b   1.000
_cell.length_c   1.000
_cell.angle_alpha   90.00
_cell.angle_beta   90.00
_cell.angle_gamma   90.00
#
_symmetry.space_group_name_H-M   'P 1'
#
loop_
_entity.id
_entity.type
_entity.pdbx_description
1 polymer ?
#
loop_
_entity_poly.entity_id
_entity_poly.type
_entity_poly.pdbx_seq_one_letter_code
_entity_poly.pdbx_strand_id
1 'polypeptide(L)'
;AIFGEKASDVRDTSLRVPPGVQGTIVEVRVFNRHGVDKDERAQAIEREEIERLAKDRDDEQAILDRNTFARLAEILTGKTGLAGPKGFKKDTVITREVMSEFPRSQWWLFATSDDALMTEIEAMRKQYDESKKRLEQRFLDKVEKLQRGDELPPGVMKMVKVFVAVKRKIQPGDKMAGRHGNKGVVSRIVPAEDMPFLEDGTHADIVLNPLGVPSRMNVGQILETHLGWAAAGLGKQIGKAIDAYRKAHDSKALRASFDAVYEDNEIIASMDDAELIEMGQNLRRGVPIATPVFNGAKESDIERLLEQAGLHSSGQSTLYDGRTGEPFDRKVTMGYIYMLKLHHLVDDKIHARSIGPYSLVTQQPLGGKAQFGGQRFGEMEVWALEAYGAAYTLQEMLTVKRTTSRAAPRSTSR
;
A
#
# COMPACT_ATOMS: atom_id res chain seq x y z
N ALA A 1 -15.58 15.71 -52.42
CA ALA A 1 -16.36 15.49 -53.67
C ALA A 1 -16.72 14.02 -53.87
N ILE A 2 -15.75 13.09 -53.84
CA ILE A 2 -16.01 11.65 -54.04
C ILE A 2 -16.64 10.97 -52.79
N PHE A 3 -16.20 11.32 -51.58
CA PHE A 3 -16.67 10.67 -50.33
C PHE A 3 -17.75 11.45 -49.57
N GLY A 4 -18.14 12.65 -50.04
CA GLY A 4 -19.11 13.47 -49.33
C GLY A 4 -18.74 13.87 -47.88
N GLU A 5 -17.51 13.58 -47.43
CA GLU A 5 -17.03 14.00 -46.11
C GLU A 5 -17.10 15.53 -46.02
N LYS A 6 -18.04 16.01 -45.21
CA LYS A 6 -18.09 17.41 -44.81
C LYS A 6 -16.83 17.66 -44.00
N ALA A 7 -16.00 18.60 -44.44
CA ALA A 7 -14.89 19.09 -43.63
C ALA A 7 -15.47 19.48 -42.26
N SER A 8 -15.04 18.82 -41.20
CA SER A 8 -15.50 19.11 -39.86
C SER A 8 -14.73 20.34 -39.34
N ASP A 9 -15.44 21.41 -39.01
CA ASP A 9 -14.85 22.62 -38.40
C ASP A 9 -14.40 22.40 -36.93
N VAL A 10 -14.36 21.15 -36.48
CA VAL A 10 -14.05 20.74 -35.10
C VAL A 10 -12.78 19.89 -35.10
N ARG A 11 -11.88 20.17 -34.16
CA ARG A 11 -10.65 19.40 -33.94
C ARG A 11 -10.80 18.51 -32.70
N ASP A 12 -10.42 17.25 -32.82
CA ASP A 12 -10.32 16.34 -31.66
C ASP A 12 -9.13 16.76 -30.77
N THR A 13 -9.45 17.16 -29.53
CA THR A 13 -8.49 17.48 -28.46
C THR A 13 -8.72 16.62 -27.22
N SER A 14 -9.33 15.43 -27.40
CA SER A 14 -9.64 14.49 -26.33
C SER A 14 -8.40 14.08 -25.52
N LEU A 15 -8.59 13.95 -24.20
CA LEU A 15 -7.58 13.38 -23.31
C LEU A 15 -7.51 11.87 -23.55
N ARG A 16 -6.31 11.37 -23.86
CA ARG A 16 -6.04 9.94 -24.07
C ARG A 16 -5.07 9.44 -23.01
N VAL A 17 -5.19 8.16 -22.67
CA VAL A 17 -4.26 7.51 -21.74
C VAL A 17 -2.85 7.57 -22.35
N PRO A 18 -1.82 7.95 -21.57
CA PRO A 18 -0.44 7.95 -22.04
C PRO A 18 -0.02 6.55 -22.54
N PRO A 19 0.79 6.46 -23.60
CA PRO A 19 1.23 5.17 -24.12
C PRO A 19 2.02 4.39 -23.06
N GLY A 20 1.79 3.07 -23.02
CA GLY A 20 2.44 2.17 -22.06
C GLY A 20 1.80 2.13 -20.67
N VAL A 21 0.81 3.00 -20.39
CA VAL A 21 0.05 2.95 -19.13
C VAL A 21 -1.21 2.11 -19.33
N GLN A 22 -1.37 1.08 -18.50
CA GLN A 22 -2.58 0.26 -18.42
C GLN A 22 -3.02 0.17 -16.97
N GLY A 23 -4.31 0.32 -16.71
CA GLY A 23 -4.82 0.31 -15.36
C GLY A 23 -6.34 0.41 -15.30
N THR A 24 -6.85 0.44 -14.09
CA THR A 24 -8.29 0.57 -13.82
C THR A 24 -8.57 2.01 -13.42
N ILE A 25 -9.60 2.61 -14.02
CA ILE A 25 -10.10 3.90 -13.55
C ILE A 25 -10.74 3.68 -12.18
N VAL A 26 -10.19 4.31 -11.15
CA VAL A 26 -10.69 4.18 -9.77
C VAL A 26 -11.64 5.31 -9.40
N GLU A 27 -11.45 6.49 -9.98
CA GLU A 27 -12.21 7.67 -9.62
C GLU A 27 -12.22 8.67 -10.78
N VAL A 28 -13.35 9.34 -10.97
CA VAL A 28 -13.49 10.45 -11.92
C VAL A 28 -14.07 11.63 -11.17
N ARG A 29 -13.33 12.74 -11.13
CA ARG A 29 -13.80 14.01 -10.56
C ARG A 29 -14.08 15.00 -11.65
N VAL A 30 -15.24 15.64 -11.56
CA VAL A 30 -15.68 16.66 -12.50
C VAL A 30 -15.83 17.96 -11.74
N PHE A 31 -15.08 18.98 -12.14
CA PHE A 31 -15.12 20.32 -11.59
C PHE A 31 -15.77 21.23 -12.61
N ASN A 32 -16.80 21.96 -12.20
CA ASN A 32 -17.54 22.89 -13.06
C ASN A 32 -17.42 24.30 -12.50
N ARG A 33 -17.15 25.27 -13.38
CA ARG A 33 -17.12 26.69 -13.00
C ARG A 33 -18.53 27.14 -12.59
N HIS A 34 -18.59 28.06 -11.62
CA HIS A 34 -19.81 28.76 -11.23
C HIS A 34 -20.54 29.37 -12.44
N GLY A 35 -21.84 29.10 -12.56
CA GLY A 35 -22.69 29.64 -13.62
C GLY A 35 -22.66 28.86 -14.95
N VAL A 36 -21.95 27.74 -15.02
CA VAL A 36 -21.99 26.81 -16.15
C VAL A 36 -22.94 25.66 -15.82
N ASP A 37 -23.83 25.31 -16.76
CA ASP A 37 -24.76 24.20 -16.60
C ASP A 37 -24.02 22.87 -16.44
N LYS A 38 -24.41 22.11 -15.41
CA LYS A 38 -23.85 20.79 -15.11
C LYS A 38 -24.38 19.77 -16.10
N ASP A 39 -23.49 18.98 -16.68
CA ASP A 39 -23.85 17.83 -17.52
C ASP A 39 -24.45 16.68 -16.72
N GLU A 40 -25.16 15.79 -17.42
CA GLU A 40 -25.79 14.61 -16.81
C GLU A 40 -24.81 13.77 -15.98
N ARG A 41 -23.57 13.63 -16.45
CA ARG A 41 -22.53 12.89 -15.73
C ARG A 41 -22.10 13.60 -14.44
N ALA A 42 -21.93 14.92 -14.44
CA ALA A 42 -21.61 15.67 -13.23
C ALA A 42 -22.75 15.61 -12.21
N GLN A 43 -24.00 15.75 -12.67
CA GLN A 43 -25.18 15.62 -11.82
C GLN A 43 -25.33 14.20 -11.23
N ALA A 44 -24.93 13.16 -11.98
CA ALA A 44 -24.92 11.80 -11.47
C ALA A 44 -23.86 11.60 -10.37
N ILE A 45 -22.63 12.09 -10.60
CA ILE A 45 -21.54 12.01 -9.61
C ILE A 45 -21.89 12.79 -8.34
N GLU A 46 -22.47 13.98 -8.48
CA GLU A 46 -22.90 14.81 -7.35
C GLU A 46 -24.00 14.12 -6.53
N ARG A 47 -24.99 13.51 -7.20
CA ARG A 47 -26.02 12.73 -6.52
C ARG A 47 -25.45 11.53 -5.77
N GLU A 48 -24.54 10.79 -6.39
CA GLU A 48 -23.86 9.64 -5.78
C GLU A 48 -23.06 10.06 -4.54
N GLU A 49 -22.35 11.19 -4.61
CA GLU A 49 -21.57 11.71 -3.48
C GLU A 49 -22.48 12.24 -2.35
N ILE A 50 -23.61 12.88 -2.67
CA ILE A 50 -24.62 13.28 -1.67
C ILE A 50 -25.22 12.06 -0.98
N GLU A 51 -25.55 11.00 -1.73
CA GLU A 51 -26.08 9.75 -1.18
C GLU A 51 -25.06 9.09 -0.25
N ARG A 52 -23.78 9.07 -0.65
CA ARG A 52 -22.69 8.59 0.20
C ARG A 52 -22.57 9.39 1.49
N LEU A 53 -22.57 10.72 1.41
CA LEU A 53 -22.54 11.60 2.58
C LEU A 53 -23.77 11.42 3.48
N ALA A 54 -24.94 11.15 2.91
CA ALA A 54 -26.16 10.88 3.66
C ALA A 54 -26.07 9.54 4.40
N LYS A 55 -25.53 8.51 3.74
CA LYS A 55 -25.27 7.21 4.37
C LYS A 55 -24.27 7.33 5.52
N ASP A 56 -23.16 8.02 5.32
CA ASP A 56 -22.16 8.25 6.38
C ASP A 56 -22.77 9.00 7.57
N ARG A 57 -23.61 10.01 7.31
CA ARG A 57 -24.37 10.73 8.35
C ARG A 57 -25.30 9.79 9.11
N ASP A 58 -26.07 8.98 8.40
CA ASP A 58 -27.06 8.08 9.01
C ASP A 58 -26.39 6.96 9.81
N ASP A 59 -25.25 6.45 9.34
CA ASP A 59 -24.41 5.49 10.07
C ASP A 59 -23.80 6.14 11.33
N GLU A 60 -23.22 7.34 11.23
CA GLU A 60 -22.73 8.10 12.39
C GLU A 60 -23.86 8.37 13.40
N GLN A 61 -25.04 8.75 12.93
CA GLN A 61 -26.21 8.97 13.78
C GLN A 61 -26.68 7.67 14.43
N ALA A 62 -26.75 6.56 13.71
CA ALA A 62 -27.16 5.27 14.27
C ALA A 62 -26.18 4.77 15.34
N ILE A 63 -24.87 5.02 15.18
CA ILE A 63 -23.84 4.70 16.18
C ILE A 63 -24.04 5.58 17.42
N LEU A 64 -24.25 6.89 17.23
CA LEU A 64 -24.50 7.83 18.32
C LEU A 64 -25.77 7.43 19.10
N ASP A 65 -26.88 7.22 18.40
CA ASP A 65 -28.16 6.79 18.97
C ASP A 65 -27.97 5.50 19.76
N ARG A 66 -27.29 4.50 19.19
CA ARG A 66 -27.05 3.21 19.86
C ARG A 66 -26.25 3.37 21.14
N ASN A 67 -25.16 4.14 21.12
CA ASN A 67 -24.30 4.36 22.28
C ASN A 67 -25.06 5.11 23.38
N THR A 68 -25.71 6.23 23.02
CA THR A 68 -26.45 7.06 23.97
C THR A 68 -27.62 6.30 24.59
N PHE A 69 -28.43 5.60 23.81
CA PHE A 69 -29.56 4.84 24.35
C PHE A 69 -29.12 3.59 25.13
N ALA A 70 -27.99 2.96 24.79
CA ALA A 70 -27.42 1.88 25.59
C ALA A 70 -26.99 2.38 26.99
N ARG A 71 -26.28 3.51 27.03
CA ARG A 71 -25.87 4.14 28.30
C ARG A 71 -27.07 4.62 29.11
N LEU A 72 -28.08 5.22 28.45
CA LEU A 72 -29.33 5.61 29.10
C LEU A 72 -30.06 4.40 29.70
N ALA A 73 -30.09 3.27 28.98
CA ALA A 73 -30.69 2.04 29.48
C ALA A 73 -29.95 1.48 30.70
N GLU A 74 -28.62 1.53 30.73
CA GLU A 74 -27.84 1.11 31.91
C GLU A 74 -28.13 1.98 33.14
N ILE A 75 -28.24 3.30 32.97
CA ILE A 75 -28.54 4.23 34.07
C ILE A 75 -29.97 4.03 34.60
N LEU A 76 -30.93 3.79 33.71
CA LEU A 76 -32.34 3.62 34.07
C LEU A 76 -32.67 2.22 34.61
N THR A 77 -31.91 1.18 34.25
CA THR A 77 -32.19 -0.21 34.67
C THR A 77 -32.04 -0.35 36.19
N GLY A 78 -33.09 -0.83 36.86
CA GLY A 78 -33.08 -1.08 38.31
C GLY A 78 -33.45 0.12 39.18
N LYS A 79 -33.87 1.25 38.58
CA LYS A 79 -34.38 2.42 39.29
C LYS A 79 -35.91 2.45 39.28
N THR A 80 -36.51 3.04 40.32
CA THR A 80 -37.97 3.20 40.42
C THR A 80 -38.41 4.45 39.66
N GLY A 81 -39.31 4.28 38.68
CA GLY A 81 -39.81 5.38 37.86
C GLY A 81 -40.99 6.12 38.51
N LEU A 82 -40.84 7.43 38.76
CA LEU A 82 -41.89 8.33 39.26
C LEU A 82 -42.79 8.86 38.13
N ALA A 83 -42.20 9.09 36.97
CA ALA A 83 -42.89 9.51 35.75
C ALA A 83 -42.27 8.83 34.53
N GLY A 84 -43.08 8.64 33.49
CA GLY A 84 -42.66 7.99 32.26
C GLY A 84 -43.60 8.33 31.11
N PRO A 85 -43.37 7.72 29.93
CA PRO A 85 -44.20 7.91 28.74
C PRO A 85 -45.68 7.56 28.98
N LYS A 86 -46.58 8.08 28.12
CA LYS A 86 -48.03 7.79 28.21
C LYS A 86 -48.27 6.28 28.19
N GLY A 87 -48.76 5.73 29.31
CA GLY A 87 -48.97 4.29 29.50
C GLY A 87 -48.08 3.65 30.58
N PHE A 88 -47.08 4.36 31.09
CA PHE A 88 -46.22 3.87 32.18
C PHE A 88 -46.92 3.95 33.55
N LYS A 89 -46.84 2.86 34.33
CA LYS A 89 -47.35 2.81 35.71
C LYS A 89 -46.33 3.45 36.66
N LYS A 90 -46.79 4.38 37.50
CA LYS A 90 -45.97 5.01 38.54
C LYS A 90 -45.52 3.97 39.57
N ASP A 91 -44.33 4.17 40.14
CA ASP A 91 -43.70 3.32 41.16
C ASP A 91 -43.29 1.92 40.69
N THR A 92 -43.15 1.73 39.37
CA THR A 92 -42.65 0.47 38.79
C THR A 92 -41.13 0.54 38.62
N VAL A 93 -40.43 -0.57 38.89
CA VAL A 93 -39.00 -0.70 38.60
C VAL A 93 -38.81 -0.73 37.08
N ILE A 94 -37.93 0.13 36.56
CA ILE A 94 -37.62 0.19 35.14
C ILE A 94 -36.71 -0.99 34.81
N THR A 95 -37.26 -2.02 34.15
CA THR A 95 -36.50 -3.13 33.57
C THR A 95 -36.35 -2.95 32.07
N ARG A 96 -35.38 -3.66 31.47
CA ARG A 96 -35.15 -3.62 30.02
C ARG A 96 -36.39 -4.06 29.22
N GLU A 97 -37.24 -4.93 29.77
CA GLU A 97 -38.49 -5.34 29.11
C GLU A 97 -39.48 -4.16 29.06
N VAL A 98 -39.70 -3.48 30.18
CA VAL A 98 -40.61 -2.31 30.25
C VAL A 98 -40.12 -1.18 29.35
N MET A 99 -38.81 -0.96 29.23
CA MET A 99 -38.25 0.04 28.31
C MET A 99 -38.47 -0.33 26.83
N SER A 100 -38.46 -1.62 26.51
CA SER A 100 -38.62 -2.10 25.12
C SER A 100 -40.04 -1.93 24.57
N GLU A 101 -41.05 -1.78 25.44
CA GLU A 101 -42.44 -1.50 25.06
C GLU A 101 -42.64 -0.07 24.53
N PHE A 102 -41.71 0.85 24.85
CA PHE A 102 -41.78 2.24 24.43
C PHE A 102 -40.73 2.55 23.35
N PRO A 103 -41.06 3.39 22.35
CA PRO A 103 -40.08 3.88 21.38
C PRO A 103 -38.89 4.56 22.06
N ARG A 104 -37.67 4.33 21.56
CA ARG A 104 -36.42 4.90 22.12
C ARG A 104 -36.47 6.42 22.31
N SER A 105 -37.17 7.13 21.42
CA SER A 105 -37.37 8.57 21.51
C SER A 105 -38.05 9.01 22.81
N GLN A 106 -38.84 8.14 23.44
CA GLN A 106 -39.58 8.40 24.66
C GLN A 106 -38.79 8.01 25.92
N TRP A 107 -37.63 7.37 25.81
CA TRP A 107 -36.84 6.95 26.97
C TRP A 107 -36.31 8.14 27.80
N TRP A 108 -36.17 9.31 27.19
CA TRP A 108 -35.84 10.56 27.88
C TRP A 108 -36.94 11.08 28.83
N LEU A 109 -38.15 10.51 28.76
CA LEU A 109 -39.29 10.91 29.61
C LEU A 109 -39.36 10.11 30.92
N PHE A 110 -38.54 9.08 31.09
CA PHE A 110 -38.44 8.37 32.36
C PHE A 110 -37.75 9.25 33.40
N ALA A 111 -38.43 9.48 34.53
CA ALA A 111 -37.91 10.25 35.65
C ALA A 111 -37.79 9.36 36.88
N THR A 112 -36.66 9.47 37.57
CA THR A 112 -36.34 8.75 38.82
C THR A 112 -36.32 9.69 40.01
N SER A 113 -36.36 9.15 41.23
CA SER A 113 -36.38 9.93 42.49
C SER A 113 -35.04 10.57 42.87
N ASP A 114 -33.97 10.26 42.13
CA ASP A 114 -32.60 10.69 42.40
C ASP A 114 -32.24 11.91 41.54
N ASP A 115 -32.15 13.08 42.18
CA ASP A 115 -31.86 14.36 41.53
C ASP A 115 -30.47 14.40 40.88
N ALA A 116 -29.49 13.65 41.41
CA ALA A 116 -28.14 13.59 40.85
C ALA A 116 -28.15 12.83 39.51
N LEU A 117 -28.89 11.72 39.43
CA LEU A 117 -29.05 10.95 38.19
C LEU A 117 -29.85 11.71 37.13
N MET A 118 -30.87 12.46 37.53
CA MET A 118 -31.64 13.30 36.60
C MET A 118 -30.76 14.40 35.99
N THR A 119 -29.85 14.98 36.77
CA THR A 119 -28.87 15.96 36.26
C THR A 119 -27.92 15.33 35.24
N GLU A 120 -27.47 14.09 35.48
CA GLU A 120 -26.64 13.34 34.52
C GLU A 120 -27.40 13.02 33.22
N ILE A 121 -28.68 12.62 33.32
CA ILE A 121 -29.55 12.34 32.16
C ILE A 121 -29.80 13.61 31.34
N GLU A 122 -30.05 14.76 31.98
CA GLU A 122 -30.19 16.05 31.27
C GLU A 122 -28.90 16.48 30.58
N ALA A 123 -27.75 16.33 31.24
CA ALA A 123 -26.45 16.62 30.64
C ALA A 123 -26.18 15.72 29.42
N MET A 124 -26.51 14.43 29.52
CA MET A 124 -26.39 13.46 28.44
C MET A 124 -27.32 13.79 27.26
N ARG A 125 -28.56 14.18 27.55
CA ARG A 125 -29.53 14.62 26.54
C ARG A 125 -29.02 15.86 25.80
N LYS A 126 -28.52 16.86 26.54
CA LYS A 126 -27.93 18.07 25.96
C LYS A 126 -26.74 17.74 25.05
N GLN A 127 -25.84 16.88 25.50
CA GLN A 127 -24.68 16.44 24.71
C GLN A 127 -25.09 15.69 23.43
N TYR A 128 -26.13 14.86 23.52
CA TYR A 128 -26.69 14.14 22.38
C TYR A 128 -27.30 15.11 21.36
N ASP A 129 -28.14 16.04 21.80
CA ASP A 129 -28.77 17.04 20.93
C ASP A 129 -27.72 17.96 20.26
N GLU A 130 -26.68 18.37 20.98
CA GLU A 130 -25.55 19.13 20.43
C GLU A 130 -24.75 18.33 19.40
N SER A 131 -24.50 17.05 19.67
CA SER A 131 -23.80 16.15 18.74
C SER A 131 -24.60 15.91 17.47
N LYS A 132 -25.91 15.69 17.59
CA LYS A 132 -26.82 15.53 16.46
C LYS A 132 -26.89 16.79 15.59
N LYS A 133 -27.04 17.96 16.21
CA LYS A 133 -27.05 19.25 15.48
C LYS A 133 -25.73 19.50 14.74
N ARG A 134 -24.60 19.16 15.36
CA ARG A 134 -23.27 19.30 14.76
C ARG A 134 -23.07 18.36 13.57
N LEU A 135 -23.58 17.13 13.66
CA LEU A 135 -23.59 16.16 12.56
C LEU A 135 -24.40 16.70 11.38
N GLU A 136 -25.60 17.22 11.64
CA GLU A 136 -26.49 17.77 10.60
C GLU A 136 -25.87 19.01 9.94
N GLN A 137 -25.33 19.95 10.72
CA GLN A 137 -24.62 21.12 10.18
C GLN A 137 -23.44 20.70 9.29
N ARG A 138 -22.62 19.76 9.75
CA ARG A 138 -21.49 19.24 8.96
C ARG A 138 -21.93 18.58 7.65
N PHE A 139 -23.08 17.91 7.64
CA PHE A 139 -23.66 17.35 6.42
C PHE A 139 -24.12 18.46 5.46
N LEU A 140 -24.89 19.43 5.96
CA LEU A 140 -25.37 20.57 5.16
C LEU A 140 -24.22 21.37 4.56
N ASP A 141 -23.20 21.68 5.36
CA ASP A 141 -22.00 22.39 4.91
C ASP A 141 -21.26 21.65 3.79
N LYS A 142 -21.20 20.31 3.85
CA LYS A 142 -20.56 19.49 2.81
C LYS A 142 -21.39 19.46 1.53
N VAL A 143 -22.71 19.31 1.64
CA VAL A 143 -23.62 19.33 0.48
C VAL A 143 -23.60 20.70 -0.20
N GLU A 144 -23.61 21.78 0.58
CA GLU A 144 -23.51 23.14 0.05
C GLU A 144 -22.19 23.36 -0.70
N LYS A 145 -21.06 22.93 -0.11
CA LYS A 145 -19.74 23.03 -0.76
C LYS A 145 -19.69 22.27 -2.08
N LEU A 146 -20.33 21.09 -2.16
CA LEU A 146 -20.40 20.31 -3.39
C LEU A 146 -21.27 20.99 -4.46
N GLN A 147 -22.37 21.60 -4.05
CA GLN A 147 -23.31 22.27 -4.96
C GLN A 147 -22.78 23.62 -5.47
N ARG A 148 -22.06 24.36 -4.62
CA ARG A 148 -21.62 25.73 -4.88
C ARG A 148 -20.86 25.83 -6.20
N GLY A 149 -20.07 24.82 -6.57
CA GLY A 149 -19.21 24.79 -7.76
C GLY A 149 -17.76 25.17 -7.44
N ASP A 150 -16.88 25.09 -8.44
CA ASP A 150 -15.43 25.22 -8.23
C ASP A 150 -14.83 26.48 -8.86
N GLU A 151 -13.81 27.02 -8.21
CA GLU A 151 -12.98 28.09 -8.76
C GLU A 151 -11.95 27.52 -9.75
N LEU A 152 -12.19 27.72 -11.04
CA LEU A 152 -11.30 27.25 -12.12
C LEU A 152 -10.48 28.39 -12.74
N PRO A 153 -9.23 28.13 -13.20
CA PRO A 153 -8.38 29.12 -13.87
C PRO A 153 -9.09 29.83 -15.04
N PRO A 154 -8.78 31.12 -15.30
CA PRO A 154 -9.48 31.91 -16.31
C PRO A 154 -9.48 31.21 -17.68
N GLY A 155 -10.63 31.20 -18.34
CA GLY A 155 -10.85 30.48 -19.60
C GLY A 155 -11.19 28.99 -19.49
N VAL A 156 -11.01 28.35 -18.33
CA VAL A 156 -11.40 26.93 -18.11
C VAL A 156 -12.85 26.85 -17.62
N MET A 157 -13.75 26.33 -18.44
CA MET A 157 -15.16 26.17 -18.09
C MET A 157 -15.42 24.93 -17.21
N LYS A 158 -14.68 23.86 -17.49
CA LYS A 158 -14.82 22.54 -16.85
C LYS A 158 -13.47 21.85 -16.79
N MET A 159 -13.21 21.12 -15.71
CA MET A 159 -12.02 20.29 -15.56
C MET A 159 -12.44 18.87 -15.16
N VAL A 160 -11.92 17.87 -15.86
CA VAL A 160 -12.16 16.46 -15.55
C VAL A 160 -10.84 15.83 -15.14
N LYS A 161 -10.78 15.26 -13.93
CA LYS A 161 -9.65 14.49 -13.42
C LYS A 161 -10.02 13.02 -13.37
N VAL A 162 -9.26 12.20 -14.08
CA VAL A 162 -9.43 10.74 -14.10
C VAL A 162 -8.26 10.12 -13.37
N PHE A 163 -8.54 9.38 -12.30
CA PHE A 163 -7.54 8.66 -11.52
C PHE A 163 -7.44 7.22 -12.02
N VAL A 164 -6.25 6.82 -12.43
CA VAL A 164 -5.96 5.48 -12.96
C VAL A 164 -5.04 4.76 -11.98
N ALA A 165 -5.51 3.67 -11.40
CA ALA A 165 -4.68 2.79 -10.58
C ALA A 165 -3.95 1.78 -11.47
N VAL A 166 -2.64 1.74 -11.34
CA VAL A 166 -1.75 0.87 -12.12
C VAL A 166 -1.05 -0.09 -11.17
N LYS A 167 -1.20 -1.40 -11.41
CA LYS A 167 -0.45 -2.44 -10.70
C LYS A 167 0.80 -2.80 -11.51
N ARG A 168 1.97 -2.36 -11.05
CA ARG A 168 3.26 -2.66 -11.68
C ARG A 168 3.94 -3.84 -11.00
N LYS A 169 4.15 -4.93 -11.73
CA LYS A 169 4.90 -6.11 -11.25
C LYS A 169 6.41 -5.83 -11.29
N ILE A 170 7.20 -6.68 -10.62
CA ILE A 170 8.66 -6.63 -10.75
C ILE A 170 9.07 -7.15 -12.13
N GLN A 171 10.07 -6.51 -12.73
CA GLN A 171 10.57 -6.89 -14.04
C GLN A 171 12.08 -6.61 -14.15
N PRO A 172 12.77 -7.23 -15.12
CA PRO A 172 14.16 -6.91 -15.42
C PRO A 172 14.34 -5.40 -15.68
N GLY A 173 15.37 -4.81 -15.08
CA GLY A 173 15.62 -3.37 -15.11
C GLY A 173 15.11 -2.61 -13.89
N ASP A 174 14.20 -3.19 -13.09
CA ASP A 174 13.78 -2.57 -11.82
C ASP A 174 14.93 -2.57 -10.81
N LYS A 175 15.01 -1.48 -10.03
CA LYS A 175 16.06 -1.32 -9.02
C LYS A 175 15.60 -1.83 -7.66
N MET A 176 16.39 -2.73 -7.10
CA MET A 176 16.23 -3.28 -5.75
C MET A 176 17.39 -2.83 -4.86
N ALA A 177 17.17 -2.79 -3.55
CA ALA A 177 18.22 -2.47 -2.59
C ALA A 177 17.99 -3.21 -1.28
N GLY A 178 19.06 -3.72 -0.66
CA GLY A 178 19.02 -4.08 0.75
C GLY A 178 19.22 -2.86 1.65
N ARG A 179 19.08 -3.08 2.97
CA ARG A 179 19.22 -2.03 3.98
C ARG A 179 20.65 -1.52 4.16
N HIS A 180 21.65 -2.32 3.74
CA HIS A 180 23.08 -2.05 3.88
C HIS A 180 23.70 -1.36 2.65
N GLY A 181 22.90 -0.64 1.85
CA GLY A 181 23.38 0.11 0.68
C GLY A 181 23.74 -0.76 -0.53
N ASN A 182 23.50 -2.06 -0.48
CA ASN A 182 23.65 -3.01 -1.58
C ASN A 182 22.51 -2.80 -2.60
N LYS A 183 22.74 -1.92 -3.57
CA LYS A 183 21.81 -1.65 -4.68
C LYS A 183 22.12 -2.57 -5.85
N GLY A 184 21.08 -3.10 -6.48
CA GLY A 184 21.14 -3.93 -7.66
C GLY A 184 20.02 -3.62 -8.63
N VAL A 185 20.19 -4.04 -9.88
CA VAL A 185 19.14 -4.03 -10.90
C VAL A 185 18.79 -5.47 -11.19
N VAL A 186 17.50 -5.81 -11.22
CA VAL A 186 17.05 -7.16 -11.58
C VAL A 186 17.48 -7.44 -13.01
N SER A 187 18.31 -8.46 -13.21
CA SER A 187 18.82 -8.83 -14.54
C SER A 187 17.90 -9.81 -15.24
N ARG A 188 17.46 -10.86 -14.53
CA ARG A 188 16.66 -11.95 -15.07
C ARG A 188 15.71 -12.47 -14.00
N ILE A 189 14.49 -12.82 -14.41
CA ILE A 189 13.54 -13.59 -13.62
C ILE A 189 13.59 -15.00 -14.17
N VAL A 190 13.85 -15.98 -13.30
CA VAL A 190 13.98 -17.39 -13.68
C VAL A 190 12.84 -18.21 -13.10
N PRO A 191 12.48 -19.33 -13.73
CA PRO A 191 11.60 -20.32 -13.12
C PRO A 191 12.17 -20.85 -11.80
N ALA A 192 11.30 -21.35 -10.93
CA ALA A 192 11.72 -21.82 -9.61
C ALA A 192 12.62 -23.05 -9.72
N GLU A 193 12.32 -23.97 -10.63
CA GLU A 193 13.09 -25.20 -10.91
C GLU A 193 14.53 -24.95 -11.35
N ASP A 194 14.81 -23.76 -11.90
CA ASP A 194 16.14 -23.36 -12.35
C ASP A 194 17.00 -22.78 -11.20
N MET A 195 16.40 -22.51 -10.04
CA MET A 195 17.07 -21.88 -8.92
C MET A 195 17.85 -22.89 -8.07
N PRO A 196 18.98 -22.48 -7.47
CA PRO A 196 19.65 -23.28 -6.47
C PRO A 196 18.71 -23.67 -5.33
N PHE A 197 18.79 -24.92 -4.89
CA PHE A 197 17.93 -25.47 -3.84
C PHE A 197 18.73 -26.17 -2.74
N LEU A 198 18.12 -26.28 -1.56
CA LEU A 198 18.66 -26.97 -0.38
C LEU A 198 18.32 -28.46 -0.39
N GLU A 199 18.94 -29.24 0.49
CA GLU A 199 18.65 -30.68 0.66
C GLU A 199 17.17 -30.98 0.96
N ASP A 200 16.46 -30.02 1.57
CA ASP A 200 15.03 -30.12 1.87
C ASP A 200 14.12 -29.79 0.66
N GLY A 201 14.70 -29.45 -0.50
CA GLY A 201 14.00 -29.04 -1.71
C GLY A 201 13.57 -27.56 -1.73
N THR A 202 13.91 -26.78 -0.70
CA THR A 202 13.60 -25.34 -0.66
C THR A 202 14.51 -24.60 -1.65
N HIS A 203 13.91 -23.85 -2.57
CA HIS A 203 14.64 -23.06 -3.56
C HIS A 203 14.98 -21.67 -3.01
N ALA A 204 16.10 -21.10 -3.47
CA ALA A 204 16.43 -19.71 -3.19
C ALA A 204 15.54 -18.76 -4.00
N ASP A 205 15.13 -17.63 -3.41
CA ASP A 205 14.34 -16.60 -4.11
C ASP A 205 15.21 -15.62 -4.92
N ILE A 206 16.39 -15.28 -4.39
CA ILE A 206 17.30 -14.28 -4.98
C ILE A 206 18.74 -14.77 -4.86
N VAL A 207 19.50 -14.72 -5.96
CA VAL A 207 20.95 -14.96 -5.97
C VAL A 207 21.69 -13.63 -6.00
N LEU A 208 22.54 -13.38 -4.99
CA LEU A 208 23.34 -12.18 -4.89
C LEU A 208 24.82 -12.47 -5.17
N ASN A 209 25.52 -11.49 -5.75
CA ASN A 209 26.96 -11.62 -6.04
C ASN A 209 27.80 -11.37 -4.76
N PRO A 210 28.62 -12.34 -4.29
CA PRO A 210 29.43 -12.17 -3.09
C PRO A 210 30.56 -11.14 -3.26
N LEU A 211 31.02 -10.88 -4.49
CA LEU A 211 32.15 -9.97 -4.76
C LEU A 211 31.88 -8.52 -4.34
N GLY A 212 30.60 -8.14 -4.20
CA GLY A 212 30.22 -6.80 -3.75
C GLY A 212 30.49 -6.54 -2.27
N VAL A 213 30.58 -7.57 -1.43
CA VAL A 213 30.74 -7.42 0.01
C VAL A 213 32.17 -6.96 0.38
N PRO A 214 33.26 -7.63 -0.08
CA PRO A 214 34.61 -7.25 0.33
C PRO A 214 34.99 -5.84 -0.14
N SER A 215 34.59 -5.48 -1.37
CA SER A 215 34.93 -4.17 -1.96
C SER A 215 34.22 -3.00 -1.26
N ARG A 216 33.02 -3.21 -0.71
CA ARG A 216 32.20 -2.15 -0.09
C ARG A 216 32.24 -2.17 1.43
N MET A 217 32.87 -3.19 2.03
CA MET A 217 33.00 -3.38 3.48
C MET A 217 31.67 -3.31 4.25
N ASN A 218 30.56 -3.68 3.62
CA ASN A 218 29.24 -3.70 4.24
C ASN A 218 28.87 -5.10 4.74
N VAL A 219 29.65 -5.59 5.71
CA VAL A 219 29.55 -6.94 6.28
C VAL A 219 28.22 -7.18 7.01
N GLY A 220 27.56 -6.11 7.48
CA GLY A 220 26.26 -6.20 8.15
C GLY A 220 25.19 -6.95 7.35
N GLN A 221 25.27 -6.95 6.01
CA GLN A 221 24.33 -7.72 5.18
C GLN A 221 24.48 -9.24 5.36
N ILE A 222 25.70 -9.72 5.65
CA ILE A 222 25.96 -11.15 5.93
C ILE A 222 25.41 -11.50 7.30
N LEU A 223 25.66 -10.66 8.31
CA LEU A 223 25.12 -10.84 9.66
C LEU A 223 23.58 -10.83 9.66
N GLU A 224 22.96 -9.92 8.90
CA GLU A 224 21.51 -9.91 8.67
C GLU A 224 21.04 -11.22 8.04
N THR A 225 21.76 -11.71 7.03
CA THR A 225 21.42 -12.97 6.33
C THR A 225 21.48 -14.17 7.28
N HIS A 226 22.52 -14.28 8.10
CA HIS A 226 22.67 -15.36 9.09
C HIS A 226 21.60 -15.29 10.17
N LEU A 227 21.36 -14.10 10.74
CA LEU A 227 20.34 -13.91 11.76
C LEU A 227 18.92 -14.16 11.22
N GLY A 228 18.65 -13.71 9.98
CA GLY A 228 17.40 -14.00 9.29
C GLY A 228 17.21 -15.49 9.00
N TRP A 229 18.29 -16.22 8.77
CA TRP A 229 18.25 -17.68 8.61
C TRP A 229 17.89 -18.39 9.91
N ALA A 230 18.52 -18.00 11.02
CA ALA A 230 18.17 -18.50 12.35
C ALA A 230 16.71 -18.21 12.71
N ALA A 231 16.26 -16.96 12.50
CA ALA A 231 14.89 -16.52 12.74
C ALA A 231 13.84 -17.37 11.99
N ALA A 232 14.09 -17.67 10.71
CA ALA A 232 13.21 -18.50 9.91
C ALA A 232 13.22 -19.97 10.37
N GLY A 233 14.38 -20.50 10.76
CA GLY A 233 14.51 -21.85 11.31
C GLY A 233 13.74 -22.02 12.63
N LEU A 234 13.86 -21.08 13.55
CA LEU A 234 13.08 -21.05 14.80
C LEU A 234 11.57 -20.96 14.52
N GLY A 235 11.15 -20.13 13.55
CA GLY A 235 9.75 -20.05 13.13
C GLY A 235 9.22 -21.37 12.57
N LYS A 236 10.02 -22.10 11.79
CA LYS A 236 9.68 -23.45 11.29
C LYS A 236 9.51 -24.44 12.46
N GLN A 237 10.35 -24.38 13.49
CA GLN A 237 10.22 -25.24 14.68
C GLN A 237 8.94 -24.94 15.47
N ILE A 238 8.64 -23.65 15.73
CA ILE A 238 7.38 -23.22 16.36
C ILE A 238 6.17 -23.69 15.54
N GLY A 239 6.23 -23.54 14.22
CA GLY A 239 5.19 -24.05 13.31
C GLY A 239 4.94 -25.55 13.46
N LYS A 240 6.01 -26.35 13.54
CA LYS A 240 5.92 -27.81 13.79
C LYS A 240 5.34 -28.12 15.16
N ALA A 241 5.72 -27.36 16.20
CA ALA A 241 5.20 -27.52 17.55
C ALA A 241 3.68 -27.25 17.62
N ILE A 242 3.19 -26.22 16.92
CA ILE A 242 1.75 -25.92 16.84
C ILE A 242 0.99 -27.02 16.08
N ASP A 243 1.55 -27.50 14.97
CA ASP A 243 0.93 -28.58 14.20
C ASP A 243 0.88 -29.89 15.03
N ALA A 244 1.88 -30.13 15.89
CA ALA A 244 1.88 -31.23 16.86
C ALA A 244 0.85 -31.02 17.98
N TYR A 245 0.77 -29.80 18.53
CA TYR A 245 -0.23 -29.43 19.53
C TYR A 245 -1.66 -29.65 19.02
N ARG A 246 -1.96 -29.27 17.78
CA ARG A 246 -3.29 -29.48 17.17
C ARG A 246 -3.67 -30.97 17.03
N LYS A 247 -2.70 -31.88 17.04
CA LYS A 247 -2.93 -33.34 16.94
C LYS A 247 -3.02 -34.00 18.31
N ALA A 248 -2.13 -33.64 19.22
CA ALA A 248 -1.93 -34.33 20.50
C ALA A 248 -2.48 -33.56 21.72
N HIS A 249 -2.85 -32.28 21.55
CA HIS A 249 -3.28 -31.36 22.61
C HIS A 249 -2.29 -31.27 23.79
N ASP A 250 -1.00 -31.42 23.52
CA ASP A 250 0.05 -31.34 24.54
C ASP A 250 0.58 -29.91 24.73
N SER A 251 0.01 -29.18 25.70
CA SER A 251 0.44 -27.81 26.04
C SER A 251 1.87 -27.73 26.56
N LYS A 252 2.45 -28.81 27.09
CA LYS A 252 3.81 -28.79 27.65
C LYS A 252 4.87 -28.69 26.57
N ALA A 253 4.73 -29.49 25.50
CA ALA A 253 5.63 -29.45 24.36
C ALA A 253 5.58 -28.10 23.63
N LEU A 254 4.40 -27.48 23.57
CA LEU A 254 4.23 -26.15 23.00
C LEU A 254 5.00 -25.11 23.83
N ARG A 255 4.74 -25.03 25.14
CA ARG A 255 5.41 -24.07 26.03
C ARG A 255 6.92 -24.24 26.05
N ALA A 256 7.42 -25.47 26.12
CA ALA A 256 8.85 -25.76 26.05
C ALA A 256 9.52 -25.23 24.76
N SER A 257 8.79 -25.25 23.63
CA SER A 257 9.31 -24.71 22.36
C SER A 257 9.42 -23.18 22.37
N PHE A 258 8.50 -22.49 23.05
CA PHE A 258 8.56 -21.03 23.21
C PHE A 258 9.63 -20.61 24.23
N ASP A 259 9.74 -21.33 25.34
CA ASP A 259 10.74 -21.08 26.39
C ASP A 259 12.16 -21.25 25.84
N ALA A 260 12.38 -22.24 24.96
CA ALA A 260 13.66 -22.44 24.29
C ALA A 260 14.07 -21.28 23.37
N VAL A 261 13.11 -20.56 22.79
CA VAL A 261 13.36 -19.46 21.84
C VAL A 261 13.52 -18.11 22.56
N TYR A 262 12.71 -17.87 23.59
CA TYR A 262 12.59 -16.55 24.22
C TYR A 262 13.23 -16.44 25.61
N GLU A 263 13.85 -17.52 26.12
CA GLU A 263 14.68 -17.55 27.33
C GLU A 263 14.04 -16.87 28.55
N ASP A 264 13.14 -17.58 29.24
CA ASP A 264 12.50 -17.17 30.51
C ASP A 264 11.81 -15.79 30.45
N ASN A 265 11.04 -15.55 29.39
CA ASN A 265 10.28 -14.31 29.24
C ASN A 265 8.97 -14.35 30.07
N GLU A 266 8.85 -13.45 31.05
CA GLU A 266 7.68 -13.33 31.92
C GLU A 266 6.36 -13.16 31.15
N ILE A 267 6.40 -12.52 29.98
CA ILE A 267 5.20 -12.29 29.15
C ILE A 267 4.68 -13.62 28.63
N ILE A 268 5.56 -14.48 28.10
CA ILE A 268 5.17 -15.79 27.54
C ILE A 268 4.67 -16.72 28.64
N ALA A 269 5.29 -16.65 29.83
CA ALA A 269 4.83 -17.41 30.99
C ALA A 269 3.40 -17.02 31.41
N SER A 270 3.02 -15.74 31.25
CA SER A 270 1.70 -15.23 31.62
C SER A 270 0.59 -15.52 30.60
N MET A 271 0.95 -15.87 29.35
CA MET A 271 -0.02 -16.09 28.28
C MET A 271 -0.82 -17.39 28.45
N ASP A 272 -2.08 -17.34 28.07
CA ASP A 272 -2.92 -18.53 27.99
C ASP A 272 -2.59 -19.39 26.75
N ASP A 273 -3.13 -20.62 26.71
CA ASP A 273 -2.85 -21.52 25.60
C ASP A 273 -3.44 -21.02 24.26
N ALA A 274 -4.50 -20.20 24.27
CA ALA A 274 -5.13 -19.66 23.07
C ALA A 274 -4.29 -18.52 22.46
N GLU A 275 -3.78 -17.63 23.30
CA GLU A 275 -2.84 -16.55 22.98
C GLU A 275 -1.52 -17.11 22.44
N LEU A 276 -1.00 -18.18 23.04
CA LEU A 276 0.21 -18.86 22.54
C LEU A 276 0.01 -19.47 21.14
N ILE A 277 -1.19 -20.01 20.87
CA ILE A 277 -1.52 -20.53 19.55
C ILE A 277 -1.62 -19.39 18.52
N GLU A 278 -2.23 -18.27 18.88
CA GLU A 278 -2.32 -17.09 18.01
C GLU A 278 -0.93 -16.51 17.72
N MET A 279 -0.12 -16.30 18.77
CA MET A 279 1.26 -15.86 18.64
C MET A 279 2.07 -16.82 17.77
N GLY A 280 1.96 -18.12 18.02
CA GLY A 280 2.63 -19.14 17.23
C GLY A 280 2.25 -19.13 15.75
N GLN A 281 0.97 -18.88 15.42
CA GLN A 281 0.52 -18.75 14.04
C GLN A 281 1.19 -17.57 13.34
N ASN A 282 1.36 -16.45 14.05
CA ASN A 282 2.07 -15.28 13.54
C ASN A 282 3.57 -15.55 13.34
N LEU A 283 4.20 -16.30 14.25
CA LEU A 283 5.63 -16.62 14.24
C LEU A 283 6.02 -17.76 13.29
N ARG A 284 5.04 -18.49 12.71
CA ARG A 284 5.28 -19.65 11.83
C ARG A 284 6.20 -19.34 10.63
N ARG A 285 6.19 -18.10 10.15
CA ARG A 285 7.05 -17.67 9.02
C ARG A 285 8.49 -17.34 9.44
N GLY A 286 8.71 -17.06 10.72
CA GLY A 286 9.99 -16.63 11.26
C GLY A 286 9.77 -15.81 12.53
N VAL A 287 10.68 -15.96 13.49
CA VAL A 287 10.66 -15.21 14.74
C VAL A 287 11.24 -13.80 14.49
N PRO A 288 10.50 -12.71 14.71
CA PRO A 288 11.03 -11.37 14.56
C PRO A 288 12.14 -11.12 15.60
N ILE A 289 13.31 -10.70 15.13
CA ILE A 289 14.45 -10.36 15.99
C ILE A 289 14.71 -8.87 15.92
N ALA A 290 14.88 -8.25 17.09
CA ALA A 290 15.26 -6.85 17.21
C ALA A 290 16.74 -6.73 17.58
N THR A 291 17.51 -6.09 16.72
CA THR A 291 18.92 -5.74 16.99
C THR A 291 19.05 -4.21 17.04
N PRO A 292 19.26 -3.62 18.23
CA PRO A 292 19.54 -2.19 18.36
C PRO A 292 20.79 -1.77 17.56
N VAL A 293 20.83 -0.51 17.11
CA VAL A 293 21.86 -0.01 16.18
C VAL A 293 23.29 -0.14 16.74
N PHE A 294 23.48 0.15 18.03
CA PHE A 294 24.80 0.14 18.70
C PHE A 294 24.93 -0.89 19.81
N ASN A 295 23.88 -1.65 20.10
CA ASN A 295 23.86 -2.72 21.09
C ASN A 295 23.11 -3.94 20.52
N GLY A 296 23.56 -4.38 19.34
CA GLY A 296 22.95 -5.48 18.60
C GLY A 296 23.48 -6.86 19.01
N ALA A 297 22.92 -7.89 18.38
CA ALA A 297 23.38 -9.27 18.54
C ALA A 297 24.86 -9.41 18.15
N LYS A 298 25.62 -10.15 18.96
CA LYS A 298 27.01 -10.52 18.67
C LYS A 298 27.06 -11.78 17.83
N GLU A 299 28.21 -12.07 17.24
CA GLU A 299 28.43 -13.27 16.44
C GLU A 299 28.11 -14.56 17.22
N SER A 300 28.54 -14.64 18.48
CA SER A 300 28.23 -15.76 19.38
C SER A 300 26.73 -15.97 19.59
N ASP A 301 25.95 -14.89 19.61
CA ASP A 301 24.49 -14.98 19.77
C ASP A 301 23.85 -15.53 18.48
N ILE A 302 24.37 -15.11 17.31
CA ILE A 302 23.90 -15.60 16.01
C ILE A 302 24.22 -17.10 15.85
N GLU A 303 25.42 -17.52 16.21
CA GLU A 303 25.82 -18.93 16.18
C GLU A 303 24.93 -19.79 17.07
N ARG A 304 24.67 -19.33 18.31
CA ARG A 304 23.75 -20.00 19.25
C ARG A 304 22.34 -20.14 18.66
N LEU A 305 21.79 -19.09 18.07
CA LEU A 305 20.46 -19.12 17.45
C LEU A 305 20.41 -20.03 16.22
N LEU A 306 21.49 -20.09 15.42
CA LEU A 306 21.60 -21.01 14.28
C LEU A 306 21.60 -22.47 14.76
N GLU A 307 22.37 -22.79 15.80
CA GLU A 307 22.41 -24.13 16.38
C GLU A 307 21.06 -24.53 16.98
N GLN A 308 20.40 -23.63 17.70
CA GLN A 308 19.04 -23.83 18.22
C GLN A 308 18.04 -24.11 17.08
N ALA A 309 18.18 -23.42 15.95
CA ALA A 309 17.37 -23.66 14.76
C ALA A 309 17.68 -24.99 14.03
N GLY A 310 18.72 -25.73 14.45
CA GLY A 310 19.18 -26.96 13.80
C GLY A 310 19.99 -26.70 12.53
N LEU A 311 20.60 -25.52 12.42
CA LEU A 311 21.41 -25.08 11.28
C LEU A 311 22.90 -25.09 11.65
N HIS A 312 23.78 -25.12 10.65
CA HIS A 312 25.22 -25.07 10.88
C HIS A 312 25.64 -23.67 11.38
N SER A 313 26.53 -23.63 12.38
CA SER A 313 26.99 -22.37 13.01
C SER A 313 27.61 -21.37 12.03
N SER A 314 28.27 -21.85 10.97
CA SER A 314 28.82 -20.99 9.91
C SER A 314 27.77 -20.26 9.04
N GLY A 315 26.49 -20.60 9.14
CA GLY A 315 25.43 -20.06 8.28
C GLY A 315 25.50 -20.48 6.81
N GLN A 316 26.40 -21.42 6.47
CA GLN A 316 26.57 -21.93 5.10
C GLN A 316 25.95 -23.32 4.95
N SER A 317 25.25 -23.52 3.84
CA SER A 317 24.57 -24.78 3.51
C SER A 317 25.08 -25.34 2.18
N THR A 318 24.97 -26.66 2.01
CA THR A 318 25.18 -27.30 0.71
C THR A 318 23.98 -26.97 -0.17
N LEU A 319 24.23 -26.39 -1.34
CA LEU A 319 23.21 -26.11 -2.35
C LEU A 319 23.42 -27.03 -3.55
N TYR A 320 22.33 -27.28 -4.27
CA TYR A 320 22.32 -28.04 -5.51
C TYR A 320 21.88 -27.12 -6.65
N ASP A 321 22.47 -27.29 -7.82
CA ASP A 321 22.07 -26.56 -9.02
C ASP A 321 20.72 -27.09 -9.51
N GLY A 322 19.71 -26.21 -9.66
CA GLY A 322 18.37 -26.58 -10.12
C GLY A 322 18.34 -27.20 -11.52
N ARG A 323 19.32 -26.89 -12.37
CA ARG A 323 19.37 -27.41 -13.75
C ARG A 323 19.97 -28.79 -13.88
N THR A 324 21.07 -29.03 -13.18
CA THR A 324 21.85 -30.27 -13.29
C THR A 324 21.52 -31.25 -12.17
N GLY A 325 21.07 -30.74 -11.01
CA GLY A 325 20.88 -31.50 -9.79
C GLY A 325 22.19 -31.80 -9.03
N GLU A 326 23.33 -31.33 -9.53
CA GLU A 326 24.63 -31.56 -8.90
C GLU A 326 24.87 -30.59 -7.73
N PRO A 327 25.53 -31.04 -6.63
CA PRO A 327 25.89 -30.16 -5.53
C PRO A 327 27.00 -29.19 -5.95
N PHE A 328 26.97 -27.96 -5.41
CA PHE A 328 28.08 -27.02 -5.59
C PHE A 328 29.34 -27.49 -4.82
N ASP A 329 30.52 -27.22 -5.39
CA ASP A 329 31.82 -27.61 -4.82
C ASP A 329 32.06 -27.06 -3.41
N ARG A 330 31.48 -25.89 -3.10
CA ARG A 330 31.65 -25.20 -1.81
C ARG A 330 30.29 -24.86 -1.23
N LYS A 331 30.20 -24.91 0.11
CA LYS A 331 29.03 -24.43 0.85
C LYS A 331 28.83 -22.94 0.59
N VAL A 332 27.57 -22.55 0.46
CA VAL A 332 27.16 -21.17 0.15
C VAL A 332 26.36 -20.62 1.31
N THR A 333 26.54 -19.35 1.63
CA THR A 333 25.70 -18.65 2.62
C THR A 333 24.28 -18.56 2.09
N MET A 334 23.34 -19.16 2.82
CA MET A 334 21.92 -19.09 2.54
C MET A 334 21.22 -18.47 3.74
N GLY A 335 20.25 -17.60 3.50
CA GLY A 335 19.56 -16.90 4.58
C GLY A 335 18.53 -15.90 4.08
N TYR A 336 17.91 -15.20 5.02
CA TYR A 336 16.93 -14.15 4.70
C TYR A 336 17.55 -12.77 4.89
N ILE A 337 17.58 -12.00 3.81
CA ILE A 337 17.95 -10.59 3.81
C ILE A 337 16.75 -9.73 3.43
N TYR A 338 16.52 -8.63 4.13
CA TYR A 338 15.39 -7.76 3.86
C TYR A 338 15.66 -6.87 2.63
N MET A 339 14.98 -7.16 1.53
CA MET A 339 15.12 -6.46 0.25
C MET A 339 13.96 -5.51 -0.02
N LEU A 340 14.30 -4.32 -0.50
CA LEU A 340 13.38 -3.23 -0.82
C LEU A 340 13.33 -3.01 -2.34
N LYS A 341 12.14 -2.75 -2.87
CA LYS A 341 11.94 -2.25 -4.23
C LYS A 341 12.00 -0.73 -4.23
N LEU A 342 12.93 -0.15 -4.99
CA LEU A 342 13.02 1.30 -5.11
C LEU A 342 12.04 1.81 -6.17
N HIS A 343 11.58 3.06 -6.02
CA HIS A 343 10.73 3.74 -7.01
C HIS A 343 11.46 4.05 -8.34
N HIS A 344 12.66 3.52 -8.55
CA HIS A 344 13.39 3.60 -9.81
C HIS A 344 12.97 2.45 -10.73
N LEU A 345 11.75 2.55 -11.26
CA LEU A 345 11.16 1.55 -12.15
C LEU A 345 11.69 1.70 -13.57
N VAL A 346 11.81 0.58 -14.27
CA VAL A 346 12.33 0.59 -15.65
C VAL A 346 11.36 1.26 -16.63
N ASP A 347 10.04 1.06 -16.48
CA ASP A 347 9.01 1.65 -17.33
C ASP A 347 9.06 3.17 -17.35
N ASP A 348 9.42 3.79 -16.22
CA ASP A 348 9.52 5.23 -16.11
C ASP A 348 10.78 5.75 -16.83
N LYS A 349 11.81 4.91 -16.99
CA LYS A 349 13.09 5.27 -17.62
C LYS A 349 13.16 4.96 -19.11
N ILE A 350 12.48 3.92 -19.58
CA ILE A 350 12.47 3.59 -21.01
C ILE A 350 11.81 4.74 -21.77
N HIS A 351 12.53 5.26 -22.77
CA HIS A 351 12.05 6.31 -23.65
C HIS A 351 12.70 6.13 -25.03
N ALA A 352 11.88 6.16 -26.07
CA ALA A 352 12.33 6.06 -27.44
C ALA A 352 11.51 7.02 -28.31
N ARG A 353 12.14 7.54 -29.36
CA ARG A 353 11.53 8.48 -30.29
C ARG A 353 12.04 8.19 -31.70
N SER A 354 11.11 8.13 -32.66
CA SER A 354 11.43 8.23 -34.09
C SER A 354 11.35 9.69 -34.54
N ILE A 355 10.14 10.24 -34.63
CA ILE A 355 9.85 11.64 -34.97
C ILE A 355 8.88 12.18 -33.92
N GLY A 356 8.93 13.49 -33.64
CA GLY A 356 8.10 14.12 -32.63
C GLY A 356 8.11 15.64 -32.76
N PRO A 357 7.60 16.37 -31.76
CA PRO A 357 7.54 17.82 -31.81
C PRO A 357 8.93 18.46 -31.77
N TYR A 358 9.03 19.63 -32.40
CA TYR A 358 10.22 20.47 -32.47
C TYR A 358 9.94 21.81 -31.79
N SER A 359 10.99 22.40 -31.23
CA SER A 359 10.96 23.75 -30.70
C SER A 359 10.72 24.76 -31.82
N LEU A 360 9.80 25.70 -31.60
CA LEU A 360 9.52 26.77 -32.58
C LEU A 360 10.73 27.67 -32.82
N VAL A 361 11.55 27.90 -31.80
CA VAL A 361 12.69 28.82 -31.85
C VAL A 361 13.90 28.17 -32.51
N THR A 362 14.34 27.03 -31.97
CA THR A 362 15.60 26.39 -32.41
C THR A 362 15.40 25.36 -33.51
N GLN A 363 14.15 24.98 -33.81
CA GLN A 363 13.80 23.88 -34.71
C GLN A 363 14.48 22.56 -34.34
N GLN A 364 14.79 22.38 -33.04
CA GLN A 364 15.36 21.14 -32.50
C GLN A 364 14.28 20.29 -31.83
N PRO A 365 14.43 18.96 -31.78
CA PRO A 365 13.59 18.09 -30.97
C PRO A 365 13.43 18.65 -29.55
N LEU A 366 12.20 18.64 -29.03
CA LEU A 366 11.96 19.01 -27.64
C LEU A 366 12.74 18.10 -26.67
N GLY A 367 12.93 18.56 -25.43
CA GLY A 367 13.60 17.80 -24.38
C GLY A 367 12.61 17.06 -23.47
N GLY A 368 13.03 15.91 -22.94
CA GLY A 368 12.29 15.20 -21.89
C GLY A 368 11.20 14.25 -22.40
N LYS A 369 10.97 13.17 -21.64
CA LYS A 369 10.04 12.08 -21.97
C LYS A 369 8.60 12.56 -22.16
N ALA A 370 8.13 13.48 -21.31
CA ALA A 370 6.75 13.99 -21.34
C ALA A 370 6.40 14.70 -22.65
N GLN A 371 7.38 15.29 -23.33
CA GLN A 371 7.20 15.99 -24.61
C GLN A 371 7.58 15.13 -25.82
N PHE A 372 7.72 13.81 -25.64
CA PHE A 372 8.33 12.91 -26.62
C PHE A 372 9.67 13.44 -27.12
N GLY A 373 10.52 13.92 -26.20
CA GLY A 373 11.77 14.59 -26.53
C GLY A 373 12.85 13.68 -27.12
N GLY A 374 13.84 14.29 -27.77
CA GLY A 374 15.03 13.58 -28.24
C GLY A 374 16.07 13.39 -27.14
N GLN A 375 16.99 12.44 -27.32
CA GLN A 375 18.18 12.34 -26.47
C GLN A 375 19.14 13.48 -26.83
N ARG A 376 19.77 14.07 -25.81
CA ARG A 376 20.81 15.08 -26.03
C ARG A 376 22.07 14.39 -26.53
N PHE A 377 22.50 14.76 -27.73
CA PHE A 377 23.82 14.45 -28.26
C PHE A 377 24.73 15.65 -27.98
N GLY A 378 25.66 15.50 -27.06
CA GLY A 378 26.53 16.56 -26.55
C GLY A 378 27.88 16.61 -27.26
N GLU A 379 28.73 17.49 -26.76
CA GLU A 379 30.06 17.75 -27.33
C GLU A 379 31.01 16.56 -27.16
N MET A 380 30.97 15.88 -26.00
CA MET A 380 31.81 14.72 -25.74
C MET A 380 31.45 13.55 -26.67
N GLU A 381 30.17 13.37 -27.00
CA GLU A 381 29.75 12.36 -27.96
C GLU A 381 30.18 12.70 -29.41
N VAL A 382 30.25 13.99 -29.75
CA VAL A 382 30.82 14.46 -31.03
C VAL A 382 32.30 14.09 -31.11
N TRP A 383 33.10 14.45 -30.11
CA TRP A 383 34.54 14.12 -30.08
C TRP A 383 34.79 12.61 -30.18
N ALA A 384 33.94 11.80 -29.55
CA ALA A 384 34.02 10.36 -29.69
C ALA A 384 33.85 9.92 -31.15
N LEU A 385 32.84 10.43 -31.88
CA LEU A 385 32.64 10.09 -33.29
C LEU A 385 33.75 10.63 -34.20
N GLU A 386 34.29 11.81 -33.90
CA GLU A 386 35.44 12.37 -34.61
C GLU A 386 36.68 11.49 -34.45
N ALA A 387 36.95 11.00 -33.24
CA ALA A 387 38.07 10.09 -32.97
C ALA A 387 37.98 8.77 -33.74
N TYR A 388 36.76 8.28 -34.00
CA TYR A 388 36.51 7.11 -34.85
C TYR A 388 36.57 7.44 -36.36
N GLY A 389 36.63 8.71 -36.76
CA GLY A 389 36.55 9.11 -38.18
C GLY A 389 35.16 8.92 -38.79
N ALA A 390 34.10 8.84 -37.98
CA ALA A 390 32.73 8.55 -38.41
C ALA A 390 32.00 9.79 -38.99
N ALA A 391 32.57 10.37 -40.06
CA ALA A 391 32.12 11.65 -40.63
C ALA A 391 30.66 11.65 -41.08
N TYR A 392 30.19 10.61 -41.78
CA TYR A 392 28.81 10.51 -42.25
C TYR A 392 27.81 10.36 -41.11
N THR A 393 28.13 9.58 -40.07
CA THR A 393 27.28 9.41 -38.88
C THR A 393 27.16 10.74 -38.12
N LEU A 394 28.27 11.45 -37.95
CA LEU A 394 28.28 12.76 -37.29
C LEU A 394 27.45 13.79 -38.07
N GLN A 395 27.62 13.83 -39.40
CA GLN A 395 26.84 14.70 -40.28
C GLN A 395 25.35 14.44 -40.14
N GLU A 396 24.92 13.17 -40.19
CA GLU A 396 23.50 12.78 -40.06
C GLU A 396 22.91 13.20 -38.70
N MET A 397 23.64 12.94 -37.61
CA MET A 397 23.21 13.25 -36.24
C MET A 397 23.06 14.75 -35.99
N LEU A 398 23.95 15.57 -36.52
CA LEU A 398 23.95 17.02 -36.31
C LEU A 398 23.02 17.78 -37.27
N THR A 399 22.66 17.20 -38.42
CA THR A 399 21.88 17.89 -39.46
C THR A 399 20.48 17.28 -39.66
N VAL A 400 20.39 16.13 -40.31
CA VAL A 400 19.11 15.51 -40.73
C VAL A 400 18.24 15.17 -39.52
N LYS A 401 18.83 14.57 -38.48
CA LYS A 401 18.11 14.15 -37.28
C LYS A 401 17.80 15.29 -36.29
N ARG A 402 18.46 16.46 -36.46
CA ARG A 402 18.40 17.56 -35.47
C ARG A 402 17.63 18.80 -35.94
N THR A 403 17.87 19.30 -37.14
CA THR A 403 17.48 20.69 -37.51
C THR A 403 16.94 20.86 -38.92
N THR A 404 17.04 19.85 -39.79
CA THR A 404 16.75 20.06 -41.22
C THR A 404 15.26 19.93 -41.54
N SER A 405 14.53 21.06 -41.55
CA SER A 405 13.11 21.14 -41.93
C SER A 405 12.82 20.76 -43.40
N ARG A 406 13.84 20.79 -44.27
CA ARG A 406 13.72 20.44 -45.70
C ARG A 406 13.85 18.95 -46.01
N ALA A 407 14.51 18.16 -45.16
CA ALA A 407 14.85 16.76 -45.43
C ALA A 407 13.97 15.76 -44.68
N ALA A 408 13.18 16.21 -43.70
CA ALA A 408 12.17 15.35 -43.09
C ALA A 408 11.09 15.04 -44.15
N PRO A 409 10.83 13.75 -44.48
CA PRO A 409 9.79 13.41 -45.43
C PRO A 409 8.48 14.00 -44.91
N ARG A 410 7.87 14.90 -45.68
CA ARG A 410 6.50 15.34 -45.42
C ARG A 410 5.68 14.06 -45.34
N SER A 411 5.11 13.77 -44.18
CA SER A 411 4.12 12.71 -44.04
C SER A 411 3.01 13.04 -45.02
N THR A 412 3.02 12.37 -46.15
CA THR A 412 1.91 12.37 -47.09
C THR A 412 0.81 11.63 -46.36
N SER A 413 -0.14 12.39 -45.81
CA SER A 413 -1.42 11.85 -45.36
C SER A 413 -2.06 11.19 -46.59
N ARG A 414 -2.13 9.86 -46.57
CA ARG A 414 -3.15 9.12 -47.31
C ARG A 414 -4.36 8.95 -46.43
#